data_AF-A0A6L4ABU7-F1
#
_entry.id   AF-A0A6L4ABU7-F1
#
_cell.length_a   1.000
_cell.length_b   1.000
_cell.length_c   1.000
_cell.angle_alpha   90.00
_cell.angle_beta   90.00
_cell.angle_gamma   90.00
#
_symmetry.space_group_name_H-M   'P 1'
#
loop_
_entity.id
_entity.type
_entity.pdbx_description
1 polymer ?
#
loop_
_entity_poly.entity_id
_entity_poly.type
_entity_poly.pdbx_seq_one_letter_code
_entity_poly.pdbx_strand_id
1 'polypeptide(L)' 'MDMRYPSHPDKVKNFSTEQLRAEFLIPELFKPGELTLTYSHIDRIVIGGASPTNT' A
#
# COMPACT_ATOMS: atom_id res chain seq x y z
N MET A 1 5.71 7.78 3.80
CA MET A 1 6.04 6.62 2.97
C MET A 1 5.45 5.41 3.67
N ASP A 2 4.45 4.79 3.07
CA ASP A 2 3.81 3.59 3.62
C ASP A 2 4.69 2.37 3.27
N MET A 3 4.93 1.47 4.21
CA MET A 3 5.80 0.31 4.04
C MET A 3 5.03 -0.97 4.32
N ARG A 4 4.98 -1.86 3.32
CA ARG A 4 4.28 -3.16 3.41
C ARG A 4 5.28 -4.30 3.53
N TYR A 5 5.01 -5.22 4.44
CA TYR A 5 5.87 -6.37 4.71
C TYR A 5 5.27 -7.65 4.12
N PRO A 6 6.12 -8.62 3.75
CA PRO A 6 5.64 -9.94 3.35
C PRO A 6 5.03 -10.61 4.57
N SER A 7 3.80 -11.10 4.45
CA SER A 7 3.14 -11.88 5.49
C SER A 7 3.18 -13.37 5.13
N HIS A 8 3.52 -14.21 6.11
CA HIS A 8 3.53 -15.67 5.93
C HIS A 8 2.11 -16.18 5.66
N PRO A 9 1.88 -17.09 4.68
CA PRO A 9 0.55 -17.55 4.30
C PRO A 9 -0.26 -18.11 5.47
N ASP A 10 0.36 -18.85 6.39
CA ASP A 10 -0.32 -19.37 7.57
C ASP A 10 -0.78 -18.30 8.57
N LYS A 11 -0.11 -17.15 8.59
CA LYS A 11 -0.53 -15.99 9.38
C LYS A 11 -1.73 -15.31 8.73
N VAL A 12 -1.69 -15.12 7.41
CA VAL A 12 -2.73 -14.44 6.63
C VAL A 12 -4.07 -15.19 6.67
N LYS A 13 -4.06 -16.53 6.73
CA LYS A 13 -5.29 -17.35 6.85
C LYS A 13 -6.15 -17.00 8.07
N ASN A 14 -5.54 -16.48 9.13
CA ASN A 14 -6.22 -16.15 10.38
C ASN A 14 -6.53 -14.65 10.50
N PHE A 15 -6.32 -13.86 9.45
CA PHE A 15 -6.57 -12.42 9.51
C PHE A 15 -8.06 -12.10 9.45
N SER A 16 -8.47 -11.12 10.26
CA SER A 16 -9.75 -10.46 10.08
C SER A 16 -9.75 -9.60 8.81
N THR A 17 -10.93 -9.19 8.37
CA THR A 17 -11.11 -8.30 7.22
C THR A 17 -10.34 -6.98 7.40
N GLU A 18 -10.31 -6.45 8.61
CA GLU A 18 -9.59 -5.22 8.97
C GLU A 18 -8.09 -5.43 8.88
N GLN A 19 -7.59 -6.57 9.37
CA GLN A 19 -6.17 -6.92 9.31
C GLN A 19 -5.70 -7.12 7.87
N LEU A 20 -6.51 -7.77 7.02
CA LEU A 20 -6.22 -7.91 5.59
C LEU A 20 -6.11 -6.54 4.89
N ARG A 21 -7.00 -5.60 5.21
CA ARG A 21 -6.95 -4.25 4.66
C ARG A 21 -5.74 -3.47 5.15
N ALA A 22 -5.42 -3.54 6.45
CA ALA A 22 -4.26 -2.88 7.01
C ALA A 22 -2.94 -3.35 6.35
N GLU A 23 -2.85 -4.65 6.05
CA GLU A 23 -1.62 -5.25 5.52
C GLU A 23 -1.51 -5.14 3.99
N PHE A 24 -2.60 -5.25 3.24
CA PHE A 24 -2.55 -5.36 1.77
C PHE A 24 -3.22 -4.22 0.99
N LEU A 25 -4.17 -3.48 1.58
CA LEU A 25 -4.89 -2.42 0.88
C LEU A 25 -4.17 -1.08 1.05
N ILE A 26 -3.86 -0.41 -0.07
CA ILE A 26 -3.47 1.01 -0.08
C ILE A 26 -4.77 1.81 -0.25
N PRO A 27 -5.29 2.48 0.80
CA PRO A 27 -6.62 3.08 0.75
C PRO A 27 -6.68 4.32 -0.15
N GLU A 28 -5.60 5.09 -0.25
CA GLU A 28 -5.55 6.34 -1.01
C GLU A 28 -4.31 6.35 -1.90
N LEU A 29 -4.50 6.00 -3.18
CA LEU A 29 -3.42 5.97 -4.16
C LEU A 29 -3.29 7.31 -4.91
N PHE A 30 -4.39 7.99 -5.24
CA PHE A 30 -4.34 9.26 -5.97
C PHE A 30 -4.83 10.39 -5.10
N LYS A 31 -3.93 11.34 -4.84
CA LYS A 31 -4.23 12.57 -4.11
C LYS A 31 -3.95 13.77 -5.02
N PRO A 32 -4.91 14.66 -5.25
CA PRO A 32 -4.71 15.82 -6.11
C PRO A 32 -3.55 16.69 -5.61
N GLY A 33 -2.56 16.95 -6.46
CA GLY A 33 -1.38 17.76 -6.15
C GLY A 33 -0.32 17.05 -5.31
N GLU A 34 -0.53 15.78 -4.94
CA GLU A 34 0.38 15.03 -4.08
C GLU A 34 0.95 13.79 -4.79
N LEU A 35 2.20 13.48 -4.47
CA LEU A 35 2.83 12.21 -4.85
C LEU A 35 2.68 11.24 -3.67
N THR A 36 1.92 10.17 -3.88
CA THR A 36 1.83 9.07 -2.91
C THR A 36 2.82 7.98 -3.30
N LEU A 37 3.50 7.40 -2.31
CA LEU A 37 4.44 6.29 -2.52
C LEU A 37 4.32 5.29 -1.37
N THR A 38 4.12 4.03 -1.75
CA THR A 38 4.10 2.87 -0.89
C THR A 38 5.19 1.90 -1.35
N TYR A 39 6.07 1.53 -0.43
CA TYR A 39 7.12 0.55 -0.67
C TYR A 39 6.68 -0.81 -0.17
N SER A 40 6.68 -1.80 -1.05
CA SER A 40 6.45 -3.20 -0.71
C SER A 40 7.78 -3.92 -0.58
N HIS A 41 8.01 -4.56 0.56
CA HIS A 41 9.15 -5.47 0.72
C HIS A 41 9.01 -6.77 -0.09
N ILE A 42 7.82 -7.04 -0.64
CA ILE A 42 7.62 -8.08 -1.65
C ILE A 42 8.26 -7.56 -2.94
N ASP A 43 9.38 -8.17 -3.33
CA ASP A 43 10.17 -7.82 -4.52
C ASP A 43 10.63 -6.36 -4.60
N ARG A 44 10.56 -5.62 -3.48
CA ARG A 44 10.99 -4.21 -3.37
C ARG A 44 10.25 -3.27 -4.32
N ILE A 45 9.01 -3.62 -4.66
CA ILE A 45 8.20 -2.83 -5.59
C ILE A 45 7.80 -1.53 -4.92
N VAL A 46 7.91 -0.42 -5.65
CA VAL A 46 7.35 0.88 -5.26
C VAL A 46 6.07 1.08 -6.05
N ILE A 47 4.95 1.30 -5.35
CA ILE A 47 3.63 1.55 -5.93
C ILE A 47 3.19 2.92 -5.44
N GLY A 48 2.66 3.77 -6.31
CA GLY A 48 2.27 5.13 -5.96
C GLY A 48 1.45 5.78 -7.04
N GLY A 49 0.80 6.88 -6.70
CA GLY A 49 0.04 7.71 -7.63
C GLY A 49 0.57 9.13 -7.67
N ALA A 50 0.69 9.67 -8.88
CA ALA A 50 0.94 11.08 -9.11
C ALA A 50 -0.30 11.67 -9.80
N SER A 51 -0.96 12.63 -9.16
CA SER A 51 -2.12 13.32 -9.73
C SER A 51 -1.88 14.83 -9.73
N PRO A 52 -1.19 15.39 -10.75
CA PRO A 52 -0.92 16.82 -10.82
C PRO A 52 -2.20 17.64 -10.92
N THR A 53 -2.26 18.80 -10.27
CA THR A 53 -3.44 19.68 -10.26
C THR A 53 -3.23 21.02 -10.97
N ASN A 54 -2.01 21.53 -11.05
CA ASN A 54 -1.68 22.78 -11.73
C ASN A 54 -0.57 22.58 -12.78
N THR A 55 -0.61 23.41 -13.81
CA THR A 55 0.44 23.56 -14.85
C THR A 55 1.41 24.65 -14.43
#